data_AF-A0A0C4FCP2-F1
#
_entry.id   AF-A0A0C4FCP2-F1
#
_cell.length_a   1.000
_cell.length_b   1.000
_cell.length_c   1.000
_cell.angle_alpha   90.00
_cell.angle_beta   90.00
_cell.angle_gamma   90.00
#
_symmetry.space_group_name_H-M   'P 1'
#
loop_
_entity.id
_entity.type
_entity.pdbx_description
1 polymer ?
#
loop_
_entity_poly.entity_id
_entity_poly.type
_entity_poly.pdbx_seq_one_letter_code
_entity_poly.pdbx_strand_id
1 'polypeptide(L)'
;MPNPWRAKAGNRVIRHLPISLYSDNTSGNLSKKWNKHILYYFNLAGLPPKLTNQHFHCHFLCTSNSAGTLELAEGIVDDIMELIEHGCPAYDSGLGEEVLVTTSLLCFLADTPMHAEITSTVMPKNARNSCCACDLGVKRAAQKRSMAYLQFFLQVSANGVWVCPTHLM
;
A
#
# COMPACT_ATOMS: atom_id res chain seq x y z
N MET A 1 4.96 -11.02 -31.77
CA MET A 1 4.08 -9.85 -31.48
C MET A 1 4.97 -8.69 -31.05
N PRO A 2 4.85 -7.49 -31.63
CA PRO A 2 5.57 -6.32 -31.12
C PRO A 2 5.05 -5.94 -29.72
N ASN A 3 5.94 -5.44 -28.86
CA ASN A 3 5.58 -5.00 -27.50
C ASN A 3 4.50 -3.89 -27.59
N PRO A 4 3.31 -4.04 -26.98
CA PRO A 4 2.24 -3.04 -27.01
C PRO A 4 2.67 -1.65 -26.56
N TRP A 5 3.62 -1.58 -25.62
CA TRP A 5 4.15 -0.31 -25.12
C TRP A 5 4.91 0.50 -26.17
N ARG A 6 5.51 -0.15 -27.18
CA ARG A 6 6.15 0.59 -28.29
C ARG A 6 5.11 1.37 -29.10
N ALA A 7 3.93 0.81 -29.31
CA ALA A 7 2.86 1.48 -30.01
C ALA A 7 2.28 2.64 -29.18
N LYS A 8 2.03 2.40 -27.88
CA LYS A 8 1.51 3.43 -26.95
C LYS A 8 2.48 4.61 -26.77
N ALA A 9 3.78 4.34 -26.70
CA ALA A 9 4.79 5.36 -26.52
C ALA A 9 4.99 6.28 -27.73
N GLY A 10 4.68 5.82 -28.96
CA GLY A 10 4.79 6.67 -30.14
C GLY A 10 6.18 7.31 -30.32
N ASN A 11 7.25 6.53 -30.12
CA ASN A 11 8.67 6.97 -30.07
C ASN A 11 9.10 7.81 -28.87
N ARG A 12 8.22 8.08 -27.90
CA ARG A 12 8.59 8.73 -26.63
C ARG A 12 9.34 7.77 -25.71
N VAL A 13 10.18 8.32 -24.84
CA VAL A 13 10.75 7.57 -23.70
C VAL A 13 9.63 7.25 -22.71
N ILE A 14 9.61 6.01 -22.20
CA ILE A 14 8.67 5.61 -21.15
C ILE A 14 9.30 5.85 -19.78
N ARG A 15 8.61 6.58 -18.90
CA ARG A 15 9.00 6.83 -17.51
C ARG A 15 8.10 6.06 -16.57
N HIS A 16 8.65 5.05 -15.91
CA HIS A 16 7.96 4.31 -14.86
C HIS A 16 8.11 5.03 -13.52
N LEU A 17 6.99 5.43 -12.93
CA LEU A 17 6.93 6.12 -11.64
C LEU A 17 6.12 5.28 -10.64
N PRO A 18 6.72 4.27 -9.98
CA PRO A 18 6.02 3.49 -8.96
C PRO A 18 5.64 4.38 -7.78
N ILE A 19 4.44 4.19 -7.25
CA ILE A 19 3.91 4.93 -6.11
C ILE A 19 3.70 4.04 -4.90
N SER A 20 3.86 4.62 -3.72
CA SER A 20 3.37 4.09 -2.46
C SER A 20 2.12 4.85 -2.08
N LEU A 21 0.98 4.17 -2.02
CA LEU A 21 -0.30 4.76 -1.63
C LEU A 21 -0.47 4.65 -0.11
N TYR A 22 -1.03 5.68 0.50
CA TYR A 22 -1.23 5.76 1.93
C TYR A 22 -2.65 6.24 2.22
N SER A 23 -3.28 5.63 3.23
CA SER A 23 -4.54 6.13 3.78
C SER A 23 -4.46 6.26 5.30
N ASP A 24 -5.01 7.36 5.81
CA ASP A 24 -5.09 7.63 7.24
C ASP A 24 -6.44 8.23 7.62
N ASN A 25 -6.81 8.03 8.89
CA ASN A 25 -7.91 8.71 9.52
C ASN A 25 -7.37 9.83 10.41
N THR A 26 -7.64 11.07 10.00
CA THR A 26 -7.38 12.24 10.83
C THR A 26 -8.67 12.79 11.41
N SER A 27 -8.58 13.52 12.52
CA SER A 27 -9.71 14.24 13.08
C SER A 27 -9.44 15.73 13.12
N GLY A 28 -10.40 16.52 12.63
CA GLY A 28 -10.37 17.98 12.75
C GLY A 28 -10.59 18.52 14.17
N ASN A 29 -10.72 17.64 15.17
CA ASN A 29 -10.94 17.97 16.58
C ASN A 29 -9.88 17.30 17.48
N LEU A 30 -9.73 17.82 18.71
CA LEU A 30 -8.91 17.22 19.80
C LEU A 30 -9.29 15.75 20.12
N SER A 31 -10.43 15.25 19.64
CA SER A 31 -10.82 13.84 19.77
C SER A 31 -11.11 13.20 18.41
N LYS A 32 -10.57 11.99 18.20
CA LYS A 32 -10.71 11.20 16.97
C LYS A 32 -12.13 10.67 16.69
N LYS A 33 -13.06 10.83 17.62
CA LYS A 33 -14.32 10.05 17.65
C LYS A 33 -15.49 10.69 16.89
N TRP A 34 -15.47 12.01 16.68
CA TRP A 34 -16.68 12.75 16.25
C TRP A 34 -16.56 13.48 14.90
N ASN A 35 -15.37 13.53 14.29
CA ASN A 35 -15.19 14.13 12.96
C ASN A 35 -14.03 13.43 12.22
N LYS A 36 -14.27 12.19 11.80
CA LYS A 36 -13.32 11.33 11.09
C LYS A 36 -13.22 11.80 9.64
N HIS A 37 -12.01 12.15 9.22
CA HIS A 37 -11.67 12.44 7.83
C HIS A 37 -10.77 11.30 7.34
N ILE A 38 -11.26 10.57 6.33
CA ILE A 38 -10.39 9.68 5.56
C ILE A 38 -9.59 10.55 4.60
N LEU A 39 -8.29 10.25 4.50
CA LEU A 39 -7.36 10.90 3.60
C LEU A 39 -6.65 9.85 2.76
N TYR A 40 -6.33 10.22 1.52
CA TYR A 40 -5.40 9.51 0.67
C TYR A 40 -4.24 10.39 0.24
N TYR A 41 -3.05 9.81 0.31
CA TYR A 41 -1.81 10.41 -0.17
C TYR A 41 -1.02 9.38 -0.96
N PHE A 42 -0.11 9.84 -1.80
CA PHE A 42 0.92 8.98 -2.37
C PHE A 42 2.29 9.65 -2.36
N ASN A 43 3.32 8.82 -2.34
CA ASN A 43 4.70 9.24 -2.52
C ASN A 43 5.32 8.44 -3.67
N LEU A 44 6.36 8.97 -4.31
CA LEU A 44 7.14 8.21 -5.29
C LEU A 44 8.01 7.17 -4.58
N ALA A 45 7.80 5.89 -4.89
CA ALA A 45 8.39 4.78 -4.15
C ALA A 45 9.91 4.64 -4.34
N GLY A 46 10.47 5.22 -5.40
CA GLY A 46 11.91 5.20 -5.68
C GLY A 46 12.74 6.23 -4.90
N LEU A 47 12.11 7.09 -4.10
CA LEU A 47 12.81 8.13 -3.35
C LEU A 47 13.53 7.56 -2.12
N PRO A 48 14.76 8.01 -1.83
CA PRO A 48 15.46 7.65 -0.61
C PRO A 48 14.69 8.17 0.62
N PRO A 49 14.70 7.46 1.77
CA PRO A 49 13.90 7.82 2.95
C PRO A 49 14.06 9.27 3.43
N LYS A 50 15.26 9.84 3.29
CA LYS A 50 15.54 11.25 3.63
C LYS A 50 14.71 12.26 2.82
N LEU A 51 14.33 11.90 1.59
CA LEU A 51 13.46 12.70 0.73
C LEU A 51 12.00 12.32 0.94
N THR A 52 11.65 11.03 0.97
CA THR A 52 10.26 10.56 1.16
C THR A 52 9.62 11.08 2.45
N ASN A 53 10.42 11.32 3.50
CA ASN A 53 9.94 11.87 4.77
C ASN A 53 9.73 13.39 4.78
N GLN A 54 10.00 14.08 3.67
CA GLN A 54 9.72 15.51 3.53
C GLN A 54 8.31 15.71 2.99
N HIS A 55 7.56 16.65 3.58
CA HIS A 55 6.19 16.97 3.17
C HIS A 55 6.05 17.28 1.68
N PHE A 56 7.10 17.83 1.05
CA PHE A 56 7.12 18.13 -0.39
C PHE A 56 6.88 16.89 -1.28
N HIS A 57 7.32 15.71 -0.82
CA HIS A 57 7.19 14.46 -1.56
C HIS A 57 5.93 13.65 -1.17
N CYS A 58 5.05 14.25 -0.37
CA CYS A 58 3.76 13.68 0.02
C CYS A 58 2.65 14.37 -0.76
N HIS A 59 2.07 13.66 -1.73
CA HIS A 59 1.09 14.21 -2.64
C HIS A 59 -0.32 13.82 -2.18
N PHE A 60 -1.14 14.83 -1.88
CA PHE A 60 -2.54 14.65 -1.51
C PHE A 60 -3.39 14.25 -2.71
N LEU A 61 -4.28 13.27 -2.53
CA LEU A 61 -5.25 12.84 -3.54
C LEU A 61 -6.64 13.34 -3.20
N CYS A 62 -7.18 12.92 -2.05
CA CYS A 62 -8.54 13.26 -1.67
C CYS A 62 -8.76 13.16 -0.16
N THR A 63 -9.86 13.77 0.29
CA THR A 63 -10.37 13.63 1.65
C THR A 63 -11.89 13.57 1.64
N SER A 64 -12.46 12.83 2.58
CA SER A 64 -13.89 12.89 2.84
C SER A 64 -14.20 12.57 4.30
N ASN A 65 -15.26 13.22 4.81
CA ASN A 65 -15.90 12.89 6.08
C ASN A 65 -17.24 12.17 5.89
N SER A 66 -17.70 12.00 4.65
CA SER A 66 -18.95 11.31 4.30
C SER A 66 -18.70 9.96 3.64
N ALA A 67 -17.64 9.86 2.83
CA ALA A 67 -17.30 8.66 2.08
C ALA A 67 -16.36 7.74 2.87
N GLY A 68 -16.55 6.43 2.68
CA GLY A 68 -15.68 5.41 3.27
C GLY A 68 -14.33 5.30 2.57
N THR A 69 -13.39 4.57 3.18
CA THR A 69 -12.04 4.36 2.63
C THR A 69 -12.07 3.67 1.25
N LEU A 70 -12.93 2.66 1.08
CA LEU A 70 -13.06 1.93 -0.19
C LEU A 70 -13.78 2.74 -1.27
N GLU A 71 -14.76 3.57 -0.89
CA GLU A 71 -15.47 4.46 -1.82
C GLU A 71 -14.53 5.52 -2.41
N LEU A 72 -13.65 6.10 -1.58
CA LEU A 72 -12.58 6.97 -2.06
C LEU A 72 -11.53 6.22 -2.89
N ALA A 73 -11.28 4.94 -2.58
CA ALA A 73 -10.30 4.13 -3.30
C ALA A 73 -10.72 3.85 -4.73
N GLU A 74 -12.02 3.72 -5.00
CA GLU A 74 -12.57 3.34 -6.32
C GLU A 74 -12.04 4.26 -7.43
N GLY A 75 -12.24 5.57 -7.29
CA GLY A 75 -11.73 6.54 -8.28
C GLY A 75 -10.20 6.57 -8.37
N ILE A 76 -9.49 6.36 -7.26
CA ILE A 76 -8.02 6.31 -7.25
C ILE A 76 -7.53 5.07 -8.03
N VAL A 77 -8.19 3.92 -7.86
CA VAL A 77 -7.85 2.69 -8.57
C VAL A 77 -8.13 2.84 -10.06
N ASP A 78 -9.25 3.45 -10.43
CA ASP A 78 -9.57 3.74 -11.84
C ASP A 78 -8.48 4.61 -12.50
N ASP A 79 -8.07 5.70 -11.84
CA ASP A 79 -6.98 6.57 -12.33
C ASP A 79 -5.65 5.81 -12.45
N ILE A 80 -5.32 4.96 -11.47
CA ILE A 80 -4.11 4.13 -11.50
C ILE A 80 -4.18 3.12 -12.65
N MET A 81 -5.33 2.50 -12.88
CA MET A 81 -5.52 1.53 -13.96
C MET A 81 -5.40 2.20 -15.33
N GLU A 82 -5.96 3.40 -15.50
CA GLU A 82 -5.80 4.21 -16.71
C GLU A 82 -4.31 4.51 -16.98
N LEU A 83 -3.55 4.89 -15.95
CA LEU A 83 -2.11 5.13 -16.06
C LEU A 83 -1.27 3.86 -16.33
N ILE A 84 -1.71 2.71 -15.81
CA ILE A 84 -1.07 1.41 -16.09
C ILE A 84 -1.38 0.96 -17.52
N GLU A 85 -2.60 1.18 -17.99
CA GLU A 85 -3.02 0.72 -19.31
C GLU A 85 -2.53 1.68 -20.39
N HIS A 86 -2.82 2.96 -20.29
CA HIS A 86 -2.57 3.93 -21.36
C HIS A 86 -1.32 4.76 -21.11
N GLY A 87 -0.98 5.00 -19.84
CA GLY A 87 0.00 6.01 -19.46
C GLY A 87 -0.49 7.43 -19.77
N CYS A 88 0.28 8.43 -19.37
CA CYS A 88 -0.03 9.83 -19.65
C CYS A 88 1.19 10.55 -20.26
N PRO A 89 0.99 11.44 -21.25
CA PRO A 89 2.07 12.28 -21.74
C PRO A 89 2.49 13.29 -20.66
N ALA A 90 3.78 13.46 -20.47
CA ALA A 90 4.35 14.46 -19.59
C ALA A 90 5.64 15.01 -20.20
N TYR A 91 6.07 16.19 -19.74
CA TYR A 91 7.35 16.76 -20.16
C TYR A 91 8.44 16.44 -19.13
N ASP A 92 9.54 15.84 -19.58
CA ASP A 92 10.70 15.57 -18.74
C ASP A 92 11.73 16.69 -18.94
N SER A 93 11.86 17.57 -17.94
CA SER A 93 12.80 18.70 -18.01
C SER A 93 14.28 18.27 -18.00
N GLY A 94 14.60 17.07 -17.53
CA GLY A 94 15.95 16.52 -17.58
C GLY A 94 16.34 16.01 -18.96
N LEU A 95 15.37 15.54 -19.76
CA LEU A 95 15.58 15.12 -21.15
C LEU A 95 15.27 16.23 -22.17
N GLY A 96 14.45 17.20 -21.80
CA GLY A 96 14.02 18.28 -22.69
C GLY A 96 12.96 17.85 -23.73
N GLU A 97 12.29 16.72 -23.53
CA GLU A 97 11.34 16.13 -24.48
C GLU A 97 10.07 15.60 -23.79
N GLU A 98 9.05 15.33 -24.60
CA GLU A 98 7.83 14.67 -24.15
C GLU A 98 8.07 13.18 -23.93
N VAL A 99 7.67 12.69 -22.77
CA VAL A 99 7.77 11.30 -22.33
C VAL A 99 6.38 10.72 -22.10
N LEU A 100 6.26 9.39 -22.15
CA LEU A 100 5.07 8.68 -21.69
C LEU A 100 5.30 8.21 -20.25
N VAL A 101 4.61 8.79 -19.29
CA VAL A 101 4.64 8.36 -17.89
C VAL A 101 3.65 7.22 -17.68
N THR A 102 4.06 6.21 -16.92
CA THR A 102 3.18 5.16 -16.42
C THR A 102 3.51 4.90 -14.95
N THR A 103 2.53 4.40 -14.19
CA THR A 103 2.67 4.17 -12.75
C THR A 103 2.47 2.70 -12.40
N SER A 104 2.75 2.35 -11.16
CA SER A 104 2.33 1.09 -10.55
C SER A 104 2.20 1.28 -9.05
N LEU A 105 1.23 0.60 -8.43
CA LEU A 105 1.11 0.58 -6.98
C LEU A 105 2.13 -0.40 -6.40
N LEU A 106 3.25 0.09 -5.86
CA LEU A 106 4.28 -0.77 -5.29
C LEU A 106 3.84 -1.34 -3.93
N CYS A 107 3.27 -0.49 -3.09
CA CYS A 107 2.74 -0.89 -1.79
C CYS A 107 1.64 0.05 -1.34
N PHE A 108 0.76 -0.50 -0.51
CA PHE A 108 -0.21 0.25 0.27
C PHE A 108 0.31 0.34 1.71
N LEU A 109 0.42 1.55 2.24
CA LEU A 109 0.89 1.84 3.59
C LEU A 109 -0.30 2.26 4.44
N ALA A 110 -0.46 1.64 5.60
CA ALA A 110 -1.52 1.99 6.52
C ALA A 110 -1.18 1.52 7.94
N ASP A 111 -1.92 2.01 8.93
CA ASP A 111 -1.91 1.38 10.24
C ASP A 111 -2.71 0.05 10.21
N THR A 112 -2.61 -0.73 11.28
CA THR A 112 -3.24 -2.06 11.32
C THR A 112 -4.76 -2.02 11.12
N PRO A 113 -5.52 -1.08 11.74
CA PRO A 113 -6.94 -0.90 11.44
C PRO A 113 -7.24 -0.59 9.98
N MET A 114 -6.50 0.35 9.37
CA MET A 114 -6.74 0.74 7.98
C MET A 114 -6.39 -0.39 7.01
N HIS A 115 -5.33 -1.16 7.26
CA HIS A 115 -5.01 -2.36 6.48
C HIS A 115 -6.13 -3.40 6.54
N ALA A 116 -6.77 -3.57 7.69
CA ALA A 116 -7.90 -4.48 7.84
C ALA A 116 -9.13 -3.98 7.06
N GLU A 117 -9.40 -2.67 7.10
CA GLU A 117 -10.48 -2.02 6.34
C GLU A 117 -10.28 -2.20 4.82
N ILE A 118 -9.08 -1.91 4.31
CA ILE A 118 -8.73 -2.00 2.88
C ILE A 118 -8.76 -3.44 2.36
N THR A 119 -8.24 -4.39 3.12
CA THR A 119 -8.19 -5.79 2.70
C THR A 119 -9.47 -6.56 3.02
N SER A 120 -10.49 -5.91 3.59
CA SER A 120 -11.70 -6.55 4.09
C SER A 120 -11.41 -7.72 5.04
N THR A 121 -10.35 -7.60 5.84
CA THR A 121 -9.94 -8.62 6.82
C THR A 121 -10.35 -8.24 8.23
N VAL A 122 -10.45 -9.25 9.11
CA VAL A 122 -10.71 -8.99 10.53
C VAL A 122 -9.46 -8.40 11.16
N MET A 123 -9.65 -7.42 12.04
CA MET A 123 -8.58 -6.84 12.85
C MET A 123 -7.68 -7.93 13.47
N PRO A 124 -6.34 -7.92 13.25
CA PRO A 124 -5.41 -8.94 13.72
C PRO A 124 -5.57 -9.37 15.18
N LYS A 125 -5.90 -8.44 16.07
CA LYS A 125 -6.17 -8.73 17.49
C LYS A 125 -7.26 -9.79 17.66
N ASN A 126 -8.34 -9.67 16.88
CA ASN A 126 -9.53 -10.53 16.96
C ASN A 126 -9.52 -11.66 15.91
N ALA A 127 -8.73 -11.52 14.84
CA ALA A 127 -8.63 -12.49 13.76
C ALA A 127 -8.02 -13.81 14.27
N ARG A 128 -8.45 -14.96 13.74
CA ARG A 128 -7.81 -16.25 14.04
C ARG A 128 -6.49 -16.41 13.30
N ASN A 129 -6.36 -15.73 12.18
CA ASN A 129 -5.19 -15.51 11.34
C ASN A 129 -4.73 -14.06 11.54
N SER A 130 -3.87 -13.81 12.53
CA SER A 130 -3.45 -12.45 12.87
C SER A 130 -2.50 -11.83 11.85
N CYS A 131 -1.77 -12.64 11.09
CA CYS A 131 -0.91 -12.14 10.04
C CYS A 131 -1.72 -11.90 8.76
N CYS A 132 -1.59 -10.74 8.14
CA CYS A 132 -2.20 -10.43 6.85
C CYS A 132 -1.32 -10.86 5.66
N ALA A 133 -0.12 -11.41 5.91
CA ALA A 133 0.86 -11.80 4.89
C ALA A 133 1.12 -13.31 4.82
N CYS A 134 0.70 -14.10 5.81
CA CYS A 134 0.89 -15.55 5.81
C CYS A 134 -0.30 -16.30 6.41
N ASP A 135 -0.32 -17.62 6.23
CA ASP A 135 -1.40 -18.50 6.68
C ASP A 135 -1.34 -18.87 8.17
N LEU A 136 -0.52 -18.17 8.96
CA LEU A 136 -0.44 -18.42 10.40
C LEU A 136 -1.78 -18.12 11.07
N GLY A 137 -2.43 -19.18 11.55
CA GLY A 137 -3.70 -19.07 12.23
C GLY A 137 -3.93 -20.12 13.31
N VAL A 138 -5.01 -19.93 14.06
CA VAL A 138 -5.45 -20.84 15.12
C VAL A 138 -6.92 -21.21 14.98
N LYS A 139 -7.31 -22.41 15.40
CA LYS A 139 -8.72 -22.83 15.41
C LYS A 139 -9.54 -22.06 16.45
N ARG A 140 -8.94 -21.78 17.61
CA ARG A 140 -9.53 -21.03 18.74
C ARG A 140 -8.60 -19.91 19.16
N ALA A 141 -9.12 -18.72 19.43
CA ALA A 141 -8.34 -17.54 19.80
C ALA A 141 -7.41 -17.75 21.01
N ALA A 142 -7.80 -18.60 21.97
CA ALA A 142 -6.97 -18.96 23.12
C ALA A 142 -5.63 -19.62 22.74
N GLN A 143 -5.56 -20.29 21.58
CA GLN A 143 -4.35 -20.99 21.13
C GLN A 143 -3.25 -20.03 20.65
N LYS A 144 -3.53 -18.74 20.43
CA LYS A 144 -2.50 -17.74 20.13
C LYS A 144 -1.47 -17.57 21.26
N ARG A 145 -1.82 -17.99 22.47
CA ARG A 145 -0.92 -17.98 23.64
C ARG A 145 -0.12 -19.27 23.78
N SER A 146 -0.32 -20.24 22.90
CA SER A 146 0.43 -21.50 22.94
C SER A 146 1.87 -21.26 22.49
N MET A 147 2.80 -22.02 23.09
CA MET A 147 4.21 -21.95 22.71
C MET A 147 4.43 -22.29 21.23
N ALA A 148 3.68 -23.25 20.69
CA ALA A 148 3.76 -23.61 19.27
C ALA A 148 3.39 -22.43 18.35
N TYR A 149 2.35 -21.68 18.69
CA TYR A 149 1.98 -20.48 17.94
C TYR A 149 3.05 -19.39 18.03
N LEU A 150 3.57 -19.12 19.24
CA LEU A 150 4.60 -18.11 19.46
C LEU A 150 5.92 -18.46 18.76
N GLN A 151 6.32 -19.73 18.79
CA GLN A 151 7.50 -20.24 18.09
C GLN A 151 7.39 -20.04 16.58
N PHE A 152 6.23 -20.35 15.99
CA PHE A 152 6.01 -20.12 14.56
C PHE A 152 5.96 -18.62 14.25
N PHE A 153 5.23 -17.82 15.06
CA PHE A 153 5.10 -16.38 14.86
C PHE A 153 6.43 -15.63 14.92
N LEU A 154 7.23 -15.93 15.94
CA LEU A 154 8.54 -15.32 16.15
C LEU A 154 9.62 -15.94 15.26
N GLN A 155 9.32 -17.05 14.56
CA GLN A 155 10.29 -17.83 13.81
C GLN A 155 11.46 -18.30 14.69
N VAL A 156 11.11 -18.83 15.87
CA VAL A 156 12.07 -19.30 16.89
C VAL A 156 11.76 -20.76 17.22
N SER A 157 12.78 -21.61 17.22
CA SER A 157 12.69 -23.02 17.61
C SER A 157 12.40 -23.18 19.11
N ALA A 158 12.09 -24.41 19.53
CA ALA A 158 11.92 -24.73 20.95
C ALA A 158 13.14 -24.38 21.83
N ASN A 159 14.33 -24.33 21.21
CA ASN A 159 15.59 -24.04 21.89
C ASN A 159 15.99 -22.56 21.81
N GLY A 160 15.12 -21.67 21.32
CA GLY A 160 15.41 -20.23 21.26
C GLY A 160 16.26 -19.80 20.05
N VAL A 161 16.52 -20.71 19.11
CA VAL A 161 17.30 -20.40 17.88
C VAL A 161 16.36 -19.94 16.77
N TRP A 162 16.72 -18.86 16.07
CA TRP A 162 16.01 -18.37 14.89
C TRP A 162 15.94 -19.43 13.80
N VAL A 163 14.76 -19.63 13.24
CA VAL A 163 14.49 -20.58 12.17
C VAL A 163 14.16 -19.78 10.92
N CYS A 164 15.00 -19.89 9.89
CA CYS A 164 14.68 -19.29 8.59
C CYS A 164 13.47 -20.02 7.99
N PRO A 165 12.37 -19.34 7.62
CA PRO A 165 11.26 -19.99 6.96
C PRO A 165 11.70 -20.35 5.54
N THR A 166 11.97 -21.63 5.28
CA THR A 166 12.35 -22.08 3.93
C THR A 166 11.17 -22.15 2.96
N HIS A 167 9.92 -21.96 3.40
CA HIS A 167 8.75 -21.84 2.52
C HIS A 167 7.67 -20.98 3.16
N LEU A 168 7.63 -19.70 2.82
CA LEU A 168 6.50 -18.80 2.98
C LEU A 168 6.36 -18.00 1.68
N MET A 169 5.95 -18.69 0.62
CA MET A 169 5.33 -18.16 -0.60
C MET A 169 4.24 -19.13 -1.01
#